data_AF-A0A179BUM8-F1
#
_entry.id   AF-A0A179BUM8-F1
#
_cell.length_a   1.000
_cell.length_b   1.000
_cell.length_c   1.000
_cell.angle_alpha   90.00
_cell.angle_beta   90.00
_cell.angle_gamma   90.00
#
_symmetry.space_group_name_H-M   'P 1'
#
loop_
_entity.id
_entity.type
_entity.pdbx_description
1 polymer ?
#
loop_
_entity_poly.entity_id
_entity_poly.type
_entity_poly.pdbx_seq_one_letter_code
_entity_poly.pdbx_strand_id
1 'polypeptide(L)'
;MTARLIILNTCWAALVVWASIMGYTQFVFTHDVSRISYGITALLAAGLLAVFLGRTAHLERLEVWLVTLGLIGNVVGFILALQHIDTGSLGSAEGVQRVAASLLAGMGVAFCSTLVGAVAALWVSTVAWVVGAKSEGV
;
A
#
# COMPACT_ATOMS: atom_id res chain seq x y z
N MET A 1 22.36 -10.42 -15.00
CA MET A 1 21.29 -9.48 -14.56
C MET A 1 20.05 -10.25 -14.10
N THR A 2 19.50 -11.14 -14.93
CA THR A 2 18.28 -11.91 -14.65
C THR A 2 18.32 -12.75 -13.37
N ALA A 3 19.44 -13.42 -13.05
CA ALA A 3 19.56 -14.21 -11.82
C ALA A 3 19.40 -13.37 -10.53
N ARG A 4 20.01 -12.18 -10.47
CA ARG A 4 19.89 -11.26 -9.32
C ARG A 4 18.45 -10.77 -9.15
N LEU A 5 17.78 -10.47 -10.26
CA LEU A 5 16.38 -10.04 -10.27
C LEU A 5 15.44 -11.15 -9.78
N ILE A 6 15.65 -12.39 -10.23
CA ILE A 6 14.86 -13.55 -9.78
C ILE A 6 15.05 -13.75 -8.27
N ILE A 7 16.29 -13.80 -7.80
CA ILE A 7 16.59 -13.99 -6.37
C ILE A 7 15.92 -12.91 -5.52
N LEU A 8 16.04 -11.64 -5.92
CA LEU A 8 15.43 -10.53 -5.18
C LEU A 8 13.89 -10.65 -5.11
N ASN A 9 13.23 -10.92 -6.25
CA ASN A 9 11.78 -11.07 -6.28
C ASN A 9 11.32 -12.31 -5.48
N THR A 10 12.10 -13.38 -5.48
CA THR A 10 11.83 -14.55 -4.64
C THR A 10 11.94 -14.22 -3.16
N CYS A 11 12.93 -13.43 -2.73
CA CYS A 11 13.05 -12.99 -1.35
C CYS A 11 11.84 -12.15 -0.91
N TRP A 12 11.43 -11.18 -1.73
CA TRP A 12 10.23 -10.38 -1.46
C TRP A 12 8.96 -11.22 -1.43
N ALA A 13 8.80 -12.13 -2.39
CA ALA A 13 7.67 -13.05 -2.42
C ALA A 13 7.64 -13.93 -1.16
N ALA A 14 8.79 -14.43 -0.70
CA ALA A 14 8.89 -15.20 0.53
C ALA A 14 8.47 -14.39 1.77
N LEU A 15 8.84 -13.11 1.84
CA LEU A 15 8.39 -12.20 2.90
C LEU A 15 6.86 -12.00 2.87
N VAL A 16 6.28 -11.83 1.68
CA VAL A 16 4.82 -11.70 1.54
C VAL A 16 4.09 -12.99 1.90
N VAL A 17 4.63 -14.15 1.51
CA VAL A 17 4.09 -15.47 1.89
C VAL A 17 4.15 -15.64 3.41
N TRP A 18 5.28 -15.33 4.03
CA TRP A 18 5.43 -15.38 5.48
C TRP A 18 4.42 -14.44 6.17
N ALA A 19 4.31 -13.19 5.72
CA ALA A 19 3.35 -12.23 6.25
C ALA A 19 1.90 -12.70 6.07
N SER A 20 1.62 -13.47 5.00
CA SER A 20 0.30 -14.05 4.76
C SER A 20 -0.01 -15.21 5.71
N ILE A 21 0.97 -16.07 5.99
CA ILE A 21 0.82 -17.15 6.98
C ILE A 21 0.56 -16.58 8.38
N MET A 22 1.20 -15.45 8.71
CA MET A 22 0.97 -14.73 9.96
C MET A 22 -0.35 -13.95 10.00
N GLY A 23 -1.12 -13.91 8.91
CA GLY A 23 -2.41 -13.21 8.81
C GLY A 23 -2.31 -11.69 8.58
N TYR A 24 -1.11 -11.14 8.45
CA TYR A 24 -0.91 -9.69 8.26
C TYR A 24 -1.44 -9.20 6.91
N THR A 25 -1.27 -9.98 5.84
CA THR A 25 -1.83 -9.59 4.54
C THR A 25 -3.35 -9.62 4.57
N GLN A 26 -3.95 -10.65 5.18
CA GLN A 26 -5.39 -10.71 5.37
C GLN A 26 -5.88 -9.48 6.11
N PHE A 27 -5.27 -9.12 7.25
CA PHE A 27 -5.62 -7.92 8.01
C PHE A 27 -5.62 -6.67 7.12
N VAL A 28 -4.53 -6.44 6.37
CA VAL A 28 -4.39 -5.26 5.52
C VAL A 28 -5.45 -5.20 4.41
N PHE A 29 -5.75 -6.33 3.77
CA PHE A 29 -6.70 -6.38 2.66
C PHE A 29 -8.17 -6.45 3.10
N THR A 30 -8.47 -6.95 4.31
CA THR A 30 -9.84 -6.96 4.84
C THR A 30 -10.23 -5.63 5.48
N HIS A 31 -9.26 -4.91 6.06
CA HIS A 31 -9.49 -3.60 6.66
C HIS A 31 -9.38 -2.44 5.66
N ASP A 32 -8.91 -2.69 4.44
CA ASP A 32 -9.00 -1.74 3.33
C ASP A 32 -10.34 -1.83 2.58
N VAL A 33 -11.35 -1.14 3.12
CA VAL A 33 -12.67 -0.99 2.49
C VAL A 33 -12.59 -0.23 1.15
N SER A 34 -11.62 0.68 0.99
CA SER A 34 -11.47 1.48 -0.23
C SER A 34 -10.99 0.66 -1.44
N ARG A 35 -10.38 -0.51 -1.17
CA ARG A 35 -9.76 -1.41 -2.14
C ARG A 35 -8.55 -0.82 -2.89
N ILE A 36 -8.01 0.32 -2.43
CA ILE A 36 -6.82 0.95 -3.03
C ILE A 36 -5.61 0.01 -2.95
N SER A 37 -5.46 -0.77 -1.87
CA SER A 37 -4.40 -1.75 -1.68
C SER A 37 -4.35 -2.81 -2.77
N TYR A 38 -5.52 -3.25 -3.26
CA TYR A 38 -5.61 -4.18 -4.38
C TYR A 38 -5.10 -3.52 -5.68
N GLY A 39 -5.44 -2.26 -5.91
CA GLY A 39 -4.92 -1.47 -7.03
C GLY A 39 -3.40 -1.31 -6.99
N ILE A 40 -2.84 -0.98 -5.82
CA ILE A 40 -1.39 -0.88 -5.60
C ILE A 40 -0.70 -2.22 -5.89
N THR A 41 -1.27 -3.32 -5.41
CA THR A 41 -0.70 -4.67 -5.61
C THR A 41 -0.78 -5.11 -7.07
N ALA A 42 -1.87 -4.77 -7.78
CA ALA A 42 -1.98 -5.02 -9.21
C ALA A 42 -0.95 -4.21 -10.03
N LEU A 43 -0.74 -2.94 -9.68
CA LEU A 43 0.28 -2.09 -10.31
C LEU A 43 1.70 -2.59 -10.05
N LEU A 44 1.99 -3.05 -8.83
CA LEU A 44 3.25 -3.71 -8.50
C LEU A 44 3.47 -4.93 -9.38
N ALA A 45 2.50 -5.85 -9.44
CA ALA A 45 2.60 -7.06 -10.23
C ALA A 45 2.82 -6.76 -11.73
N ALA A 46 2.03 -5.84 -12.30
CA ALA A 46 2.19 -5.41 -13.69
C ALA A 46 3.56 -4.76 -13.94
N GLY A 47 4.02 -3.93 -13.00
CA GLY A 47 5.32 -3.28 -13.04
C GLY A 47 6.47 -4.26 -13.03
N LEU A 48 6.43 -5.27 -12.15
CA LEU A 48 7.44 -6.33 -12.06
C LEU A 48 7.43 -7.21 -13.33
N LEU A 49 6.26 -7.59 -13.84
CA LEU A 49 6.13 -8.32 -15.09
C LEU A 49 6.77 -7.56 -16.26
N ALA A 50 6.54 -6.25 -16.34
CA ALA A 50 7.14 -5.42 -17.37
C ALA A 50 8.69 -5.38 -17.30
N VAL A 51 9.28 -5.49 -16.10
CA VAL A 51 10.74 -5.63 -15.93
C VAL A 51 11.24 -6.96 -16.51
N PHE A 52 10.52 -8.06 -16.29
CA PHE A 52 10.88 -9.35 -16.90
C PHE A 52 10.76 -9.33 -18.43
N LEU A 53 9.94 -8.45 -18.98
CA LEU A 53 9.84 -8.17 -20.42
C LEU A 53 10.89 -7.15 -20.92
N GLY A 54 11.85 -6.75 -20.07
CA GLY A 54 12.94 -5.84 -20.42
C GLY A 54 12.58 -4.35 -20.38
N ARG A 55 11.39 -3.98 -19.88
CA ARG A 55 10.98 -2.57 -19.73
C ARG A 55 11.32 -2.10 -18.33
N THR A 56 12.23 -1.13 -18.20
CA THR A 56 12.68 -0.62 -16.88
C THR A 56 12.44 0.87 -16.68
N ALA A 57 12.15 1.62 -17.74
CA ALA A 57 11.97 3.08 -17.70
C ALA A 57 10.78 3.55 -16.83
N HIS A 58 9.82 2.67 -16.53
CA HIS A 58 8.66 3.02 -15.70
C HIS A 58 8.91 2.91 -14.20
N LEU A 59 10.04 2.33 -13.75
CA LEU A 59 10.24 1.97 -12.35
C LEU A 59 10.28 3.16 -11.40
N GLU A 60 10.95 4.24 -11.79
CA GLU A 60 11.03 5.47 -10.99
C GLU A 60 9.63 6.08 -10.79
N ARG A 61 8.86 6.19 -11.87
CA ARG A 61 7.49 6.70 -11.80
C ARG A 61 6.58 5.77 -11.00
N LEU A 62 6.73 4.46 -11.18
CA LEU A 62 5.93 3.48 -10.46
C LEU A 62 6.18 3.57 -8.95
N GLU A 63 7.42 3.73 -8.50
CA GLU A 63 7.76 3.92 -7.08
C GLU A 63 6.96 5.09 -6.48
N VAL A 64 6.99 6.27 -7.13
CA VAL A 64 6.24 7.46 -6.68
C VAL A 64 4.74 7.22 -6.66
N TRP A 65 4.21 6.54 -7.69
CA TRP A 65 2.77 6.28 -7.81
C TRP A 65 2.27 5.36 -6.70
N LEU A 66 3.03 4.33 -6.34
CA LEU A 66 2.65 3.39 -5.28
C LEU A 66 2.55 4.10 -3.92
N VAL A 67 3.50 4.98 -3.59
CA VAL A 67 3.43 5.80 -2.37
C VAL A 67 2.26 6.77 -2.43
N THR A 68 2.08 7.46 -3.57
CA THR A 68 1.01 8.45 -3.75
C THR A 68 -0.37 7.82 -3.59
N LEU A 69 -0.57 6.63 -4.16
CA LEU A 69 -1.82 5.86 -3.98
C LEU A 69 -2.02 5.46 -2.51
N GLY A 70 -0.96 5.09 -1.81
CA GLY A 70 -1.01 4.84 -0.37
C GLY A 70 -1.50 6.07 0.41
N LEU A 71 -0.94 7.25 0.11
CA LEU A 71 -1.35 8.54 0.69
C LEU A 71 -2.79 8.93 0.34
N ILE A 72 -3.25 8.64 -0.88
CA ILE A 72 -4.66 8.84 -1.27
C ILE A 72 -5.58 8.00 -0.37
N GLY A 73 -5.19 6.76 -0.06
CA GLY A 73 -5.98 5.94 0.85
C GLY A 73 -6.05 6.49 2.28
N ASN A 74 -5.05 7.28 2.72
CA ASN A 74 -5.15 8.04 3.97
C ASN A 74 -6.27 9.09 3.91
N VAL A 75 -6.32 9.87 2.84
CA VAL A 75 -7.39 10.85 2.60
C VAL A 75 -8.76 10.16 2.57
N VAL A 76 -8.87 9.03 1.86
CA VAL A 76 -10.12 8.26 1.77
C VAL A 76 -10.51 7.69 3.14
N GLY A 77 -9.56 7.15 3.91
CA GLY A 77 -9.81 6.64 5.26
C GLY A 77 -10.35 7.72 6.20
N PHE A 78 -9.80 8.93 6.15
CA PHE A 78 -10.34 10.06 6.91
C PHE A 78 -11.74 10.47 6.45
N ILE A 79 -12.01 10.50 5.14
CA ILE A 79 -13.36 10.79 4.62
C ILE A 79 -14.36 9.75 5.15
N LEU A 80 -14.00 8.46 5.07
CA LEU A 80 -14.86 7.37 5.55
C LEU A 80 -15.11 7.42 7.06
N ALA A 81 -14.11 7.86 7.83
CA ALA A 81 -14.23 8.06 9.27
C ALA A 81 -15.22 9.18 9.64
N LEU A 82 -15.25 10.25 8.85
CA LEU A 82 -15.99 11.47 9.17
C LEU A 82 -17.40 11.51 8.57
N GLN A 83 -17.67 10.79 7.48
CA GLN A 83 -18.92 10.90 6.70
C GLN A 83 -20.21 10.55 7.48
N HIS A 84 -20.11 9.85 8.61
CA HIS A 84 -21.26 9.41 9.43
C HIS A 84 -21.30 10.09 10.81
N ILE A 85 -20.47 11.10 11.06
CA ILE A 85 -20.46 11.81 12.35
C ILE A 85 -21.57 12.84 12.36
N ASP A 86 -22.60 12.58 13.16
CA ASP A 86 -23.60 13.58 13.54
C ASP A 86 -23.03 14.47 14.65
N THR A 87 -22.59 15.67 14.27
CA THR A 87 -21.99 16.67 15.16
C THR A 87 -22.98 17.16 16.23
N GLY A 88 -24.29 16.97 16.05
CA GLY A 88 -25.31 17.29 17.05
C GLY A 88 -25.36 16.33 18.23
N SER A 89 -24.80 15.12 18.08
CA SER A 89 -24.82 14.07 19.11
C SER A 89 -23.60 14.08 20.05
N LEU A 90 -22.61 14.95 19.79
CA LEU A 90 -21.31 14.99 20.48
C LEU A 90 -21.39 15.35 21.97
N GLY A 91 -22.51 15.91 22.43
CA GLY A 91 -22.73 16.24 23.85
C GLY A 91 -23.10 15.04 24.72
N SER A 92 -23.27 13.85 24.15
CA SER A 92 -23.62 12.61 24.86
C SER A 92 -22.45 11.63 24.88
N ALA A 93 -22.37 10.79 25.93
CA ALA A 93 -21.35 9.74 26.03
C ALA A 93 -21.46 8.74 24.86
N GLU A 94 -22.69 8.41 24.45
CA GLU A 94 -22.97 7.55 23.30
C GLU A 94 -22.48 8.15 21.98
N GLY A 95 -22.62 9.46 21.78
CA GLY A 95 -22.14 10.17 20.59
C GLY A 95 -20.61 10.12 20.48
N VAL A 96 -19.90 10.36 21.59
CA VAL A 96 -18.43 10.27 21.64
C VAL A 96 -17.95 8.84 21.34
N GLN A 97 -18.62 7.82 21.87
CA GLN A 97 -18.26 6.42 21.60
C GLN A 97 -18.43 6.07 20.11
N ARG A 98 -19.50 6.54 19.46
CA ARG A 98 -19.72 6.33 18.02
C ARG A 98 -18.65 7.01 17.17
N VAL A 99 -18.26 8.24 17.52
CA VAL A 99 -17.18 8.95 16.81
C VAL A 99 -15.87 8.19 16.95
N ALA A 100 -15.51 7.74 18.15
CA ALA A 100 -14.29 6.97 18.37
C ALA A 100 -14.27 5.69 17.52
N ALA A 101 -15.40 4.96 17.46
CA ALA A 101 -15.53 3.76 16.63
C ALA A 101 -15.39 4.07 15.13
N SER A 102 -16.01 5.14 14.63
CA SER A 102 -15.90 5.55 13.23
C SER A 102 -14.49 6.01 12.85
N LEU A 103 -13.81 6.73 13.73
CA LEU A 103 -12.41 7.13 13.54
C LEU A 103 -11.48 5.92 13.50
N LEU A 104 -11.65 4.96 14.41
CA LEU A 104 -10.92 3.68 14.40
C LEU A 104 -11.15 2.90 13.11
N ALA A 105 -12.37 2.86 12.60
CA ALA A 105 -12.70 2.17 11.36
C ALA A 105 -12.01 2.82 10.14
N GLY A 106 -12.08 4.14 9.98
CA GLY A 106 -11.43 4.83 8.86
C GLY A 106 -9.90 4.87 8.95
N MET A 107 -9.36 4.81 10.17
CA MET A 107 -7.92 4.64 10.41
C MET A 107 -7.40 3.30 9.88
N GLY A 108 -8.20 2.24 9.96
CA GLY A 108 -7.89 0.94 9.35
C GLY A 108 -7.64 1.07 7.84
N VAL A 109 -8.55 1.73 7.12
CA VAL A 109 -8.42 1.97 5.68
C VAL A 109 -7.16 2.79 5.38
N ALA A 110 -6.97 3.90 6.10
CA ALA A 110 -5.86 4.82 5.91
C ALA A 110 -4.47 4.15 6.07
N PHE A 111 -4.30 3.38 7.14
CA PHE A 111 -3.02 2.74 7.44
C PHE A 111 -2.76 1.54 6.54
N CYS A 112 -3.80 0.75 6.21
CA CYS A 112 -3.64 -0.41 5.34
C CYS A 112 -3.13 -0.01 3.96
N SER A 113 -3.78 0.94 3.28
CA SER A 113 -3.34 1.39 1.95
C SER A 113 -1.95 2.03 1.97
N THR A 114 -1.65 2.81 3.02
CA THR A 114 -0.35 3.45 3.20
C THR A 114 0.76 2.43 3.34
N LEU A 115 0.54 1.39 4.15
CA LEU A 115 1.50 0.31 4.34
C LEU A 115 1.75 -0.46 3.05
N VAL A 116 0.69 -0.81 2.29
CA VAL A 116 0.84 -1.51 1.00
C VAL A 116 1.59 -0.64 0.00
N GLY A 117 1.26 0.65 -0.09
CA GLY A 117 1.97 1.61 -0.95
C GLY A 117 3.46 1.70 -0.64
N ALA A 118 3.81 1.84 0.64
CA ALA A 118 5.20 1.94 1.08
C ALA A 118 5.99 0.64 0.82
N VAL A 119 5.42 -0.53 1.15
CA VAL A 119 6.07 -1.82 0.91
C VAL A 119 6.24 -2.08 -0.58
N ALA A 120 5.22 -1.80 -1.39
CA ALA A 120 5.30 -1.96 -2.84
C ALA A 120 6.35 -1.03 -3.46
N ALA A 121 6.42 0.23 -3.00
CA ALA A 121 7.43 1.18 -3.44
C ALA A 121 8.85 0.73 -3.07
N LEU A 122 9.07 0.22 -1.85
CA LEU A 122 10.34 -0.35 -1.43
C LEU A 122 10.75 -1.55 -2.30
N TRP A 123 9.80 -2.43 -2.64
CA TRP A 123 10.05 -3.53 -3.56
C TRP A 123 10.51 -3.00 -4.92
N VAL A 124 9.77 -2.07 -5.52
CA VAL A 124 10.13 -1.46 -6.81
C VAL A 124 11.50 -0.78 -6.73
N SER A 125 11.81 -0.05 -5.65
CA SER A 125 13.09 0.64 -5.50
C SER A 125 14.27 -0.33 -5.46
N THR A 126 14.15 -1.45 -4.73
CA THR A 126 15.19 -2.49 -4.72
C THR A 126 15.36 -3.16 -6.09
N VAL A 127 14.26 -3.34 -6.84
CA VAL A 127 14.32 -3.85 -8.22
C VAL A 127 15.01 -2.85 -9.13
N ALA A 128 14.65 -1.56 -9.08
CA ALA A 128 15.26 -0.49 -9.85
C ALA A 128 16.77 -0.39 -9.64
N TRP A 129 17.21 -0.54 -8.37
CA TRP A 129 18.62 -0.61 -8.03
C TRP A 129 19.32 -1.82 -8.66
N VAL A 130 18.74 -3.03 -8.58
CA VAL A 130 19.34 -4.25 -9.18
C VAL A 130 19.44 -4.16 -10.70
N VAL A 131 18.47 -3.52 -11.36
CA VAL A 131 18.47 -3.39 -12.83
C VAL A 131 19.23 -2.16 -13.34
N GLY A 132 19.84 -1.36 -12.44
CA GLY A 132 20.57 -0.15 -12.81
C GLY A 132 19.69 0.95 -13.42
N ALA A 133 18.37 0.92 -13.14
CA ALA A 133 17.42 1.92 -13.62
C ALA A 133 17.27 3.10 -12.66
N LYS A 134 17.86 3.02 -11.47
CA LYS A 134 17.93 4.14 -10.53
C LYS A 134 19.04 5.07 -10.99
N SER A 135 18.70 6.29 -11.43
CA SER A 135 19.72 7.31 -11.69
C SER A 135 20.44 7.62 -10.39
N GLU A 136 21.76 7.50 -10.37
CA GLU A 136 22.57 8.06 -9.30
C GLU A 136 22.48 9.60 -9.40
N GLY A 137 21.74 10.23 -8.49
CA GLY A 137 21.63 11.69 -8.35
C GLY A 137 20.19 12.11 -8.06
N VAL A 138 19.88 12.79 -6.95
CA VAL A 138 20.65 13.77 -6.17
C VAL A 138 21.00 13.30 -4.77
#